data_AF-A0A971AUQ1-F1
#
_entry.id   AF-A0A971AUQ1-F1
#
_cell.length_a   1.000
_cell.length_b   1.000
_cell.length_c   1.000
_cell.angle_alpha   90.00
_cell.angle_beta   90.00
_cell.angle_gamma   90.00
#
_symmetry.space_group_name_H-M   'P 1'
#
loop_
_entity.id
_entity.type
_entity.pdbx_description
1 polymer ?
#
loop_
_entity_poly.entity_id
_entity_poly.type
_entity_poly.pdbx_seq_one_letter_code
_entity_poly.pdbx_strand_id
1 'polypeptide(L)' 'MGDSPARAIPVTKISEEYAYLAQQRCACGGRYQLGSQALVRREGRYLDLLTARCRQCGARASWAFDVTERFRPRPHHAA' A
#
# COMPACT_ATOMS: atom_id res chain seq x y z
N MET A 1 9.94 -14.02 2.32
CA MET A 1 8.56 -13.54 2.05
C MET A 1 8.62 -12.02 2.08
N GLY A 2 8.20 -11.21 1.13
CA GLY A 2 7.65 -11.38 -0.21
C GLY A 2 7.36 -9.97 -0.77
N ASP A 3 8.23 -9.01 -0.50
CA ASP A 3 8.14 -7.59 -0.91
C ASP A 3 8.69 -7.40 -2.34
N SER A 4 8.37 -8.33 -3.24
CA SER A 4 8.81 -8.20 -4.62
C SER A 4 8.00 -7.08 -5.29
N PRO A 5 8.65 -6.09 -5.91
CA PRO A 5 7.96 -4.98 -6.60
C PRO A 5 7.00 -5.47 -7.70
N ALA A 6 7.22 -6.68 -8.23
CA ALA A 6 6.34 -7.33 -9.20
C ALA A 6 4.93 -7.64 -8.70
N ARG A 7 4.68 -7.65 -7.38
CA ARG A 7 3.36 -7.91 -6.77
C ARG A 7 2.73 -6.68 -6.13
N ALA A 8 3.38 -5.52 -6.24
CA ALA A 8 2.85 -4.28 -5.70
C ALA A 8 1.61 -3.84 -6.47
N ILE A 9 0.60 -3.35 -5.75
CA ILE A 9 -0.66 -2.86 -6.31
C ILE A 9 -0.40 -1.45 -6.87
N PRO A 10 -0.52 -1.21 -8.18
CA PRO A 10 -0.28 0.11 -8.73
C PRO A 10 -1.38 1.07 -8.28
N VAL A 11 -0.99 2.23 -7.74
CA VAL A 11 -1.90 3.29 -7.33
C VAL A 11 -1.40 4.64 -7.81
N THR A 12 -2.32 5.53 -8.12
CA THR A 12 -2.04 6.92 -8.50
C THR A 12 -2.29 7.88 -7.34
N LYS A 13 -3.13 7.49 -6.37
CA LYS A 13 -3.53 8.30 -5.21
C LYS A 13 -3.50 7.47 -3.92
N ILE A 14 -3.08 8.09 -2.81
CA ILE A 14 -3.08 7.42 -1.48
C ILE A 14 -4.49 6.96 -1.07
N SER A 15 -5.53 7.69 -1.49
CA SER A 15 -6.91 7.31 -1.22
C SER A 15 -7.29 5.93 -1.76
N GLU A 16 -6.63 5.48 -2.84
CA GLU A 16 -6.85 4.15 -3.42
C GLU A 16 -6.32 3.04 -2.51
N GLU A 17 -5.22 3.29 -1.80
CA GLU A 17 -4.62 2.36 -0.84
C GLU A 17 -5.55 2.14 0.36
N TYR A 18 -6.06 3.23 0.95
CA TYR A 18 -7.01 3.15 2.06
C TYR A 18 -8.35 2.54 1.63
N ALA A 19 -8.83 2.86 0.42
CA ALA A 19 -10.04 2.26 -0.13
C ALA A 19 -9.87 0.76 -0.37
N TYR A 20 -8.71 0.32 -0.86
CA TYR A 20 -8.37 -1.09 -1.00
C TYR A 20 -8.37 -1.77 0.37
N LEU A 21 -7.69 -1.21 1.37
CA LEU A 21 -7.64 -1.75 2.73
C LEU A 21 -9.03 -1.87 3.36
N ALA A 22 -9.87 -0.86 3.19
CA ALA A 22 -11.24 -0.83 3.74
C ALA A 22 -12.13 -1.93 3.17
N GLN A 23 -11.87 -2.38 1.95
CA GLN A 23 -12.58 -3.49 1.30
C GLN A 23 -12.06 -4.87 1.76
N GLN A 24 -10.84 -4.95 2.32
CA GLN A 24 -10.28 -6.22 2.75
C GLN A 24 -10.95 -6.74 4.03
N ARG A 25 -11.23 -8.04 4.04
CA ARG A 25 -11.71 -8.78 5.21
C ARG A 25 -10.71 -9.84 5.62
N CYS A 26 -10.57 -10.04 6.92
CA CYS A 26 -9.81 -11.17 7.43
C CYS A 26 -10.55 -12.47 7.12
N ALA A 27 -9.83 -13.59 7.03
CA ALA A 27 -10.43 -14.92 6.85
C ALA A 27 -11.44 -15.27 7.97
N CYS A 28 -11.30 -14.67 9.15
CA CYS A 28 -12.28 -14.79 10.24
C CYS A 28 -13.54 -13.92 10.07
N GLY A 29 -13.66 -13.15 8.98
CA GLY A 29 -14.74 -12.19 8.72
C GLY A 29 -14.52 -10.79 9.30
N GLY A 30 -13.56 -10.64 10.22
CA GLY A 30 -13.24 -9.38 10.89
C GLY A 30 -12.65 -8.32 9.96
N ARG A 31 -12.81 -7.04 10.34
CA ARG A 31 -12.21 -5.91 9.61
C ARG A 31 -10.74 -5.71 9.99
N TYR A 32 -9.94 -5.34 9.00
CA TYR A 32 -8.57 -4.90 9.24
C TYR A 32 -8.54 -3.44 9.72
N GLN A 33 -7.67 -3.16 10.68
CA GLN A 33 -7.30 -1.82 11.11
C GLN A 33 -5.84 -1.58 10.74
N LEU A 34 -5.56 -0.48 10.05
CA LEU A 34 -4.19 -0.09 9.72
C LEU A 34 -3.38 0.04 11.01
N GLY A 35 -2.24 -0.65 11.07
CA GLY A 35 -1.33 -0.63 12.21
C GLY A 35 -0.09 0.21 11.92
N SER A 36 0.53 -0.01 10.76
CA SER A 36 1.72 0.75 10.34
C SER A 36 1.74 0.95 8.84
N GLN A 37 2.33 2.06 8.42
CA GLN A 37 2.57 2.43 7.03
C GLN A 37 4.04 2.80 6.88
N ALA A 38 4.71 2.32 5.83
CA ALA A 38 6.13 2.58 5.60
C ALA A 38 6.42 2.75 4.11
N LEU A 39 6.98 3.90 3.75
CA LEU A 39 7.47 4.16 2.40
C LEU A 39 8.87 3.58 2.26
N VAL A 40 9.04 2.68 1.28
CA VAL A 40 10.33 2.05 0.96
C VAL A 40 10.71 2.31 -0.48
N ARG A 41 12.01 2.50 -0.71
CA ARG A 41 12.58 2.59 -2.06
C ARG A 41 13.29 1.28 -2.40
N ARG A 42 12.88 0.63 -3.50
CA ARG A 42 13.42 -0.64 -3.98
C ARG A 42 13.52 -0.61 -5.50
N GLU A 43 14.70 -0.91 -6.05
CA GLU A 43 14.91 -1.03 -7.51
C GLU A 43 14.43 0.20 -8.31
N GLY A 44 14.59 1.40 -7.76
CA GLY A 44 14.14 2.65 -8.40
C GLY A 44 12.63 2.93 -8.29
N ARG A 45 11.86 2.05 -7.64
CA ARG A 45 10.44 2.24 -7.34
C ARG A 45 10.22 2.74 -5.92
N TYR A 46 9.14 3.48 -5.74
CA TYR A 46 8.62 3.86 -4.43
C TYR A 46 7.43 2.96 -4.11
N LEU A 47 7.56 2.18 -3.04
CA LEU A 47 6.53 1.28 -2.56
C LEU A 47 6.01 1.76 -1.21
N ASP A 48 4.71 1.83 -1.05
CA ASP A 48 4.07 2.07 0.24
C ASP A 48 3.61 0.74 0.85
N LEU A 49 4.14 0.40 2.03
CA LEU A 49 3.87 -0.85 2.72
C LEU A 49 2.87 -0.60 3.84
N LEU A 50 1.64 -1.05 3.66
CA LEU A 50 0.59 -0.97 4.67
C LEU A 50 0.51 -2.31 5.39
N THR A 51 0.69 -2.30 6.71
CA THR A 51 0.46 -3.46 7.57
C THR A 51 -0.73 -3.19 8.47
N ALA A 52 -1.71 -4.08 8.41
CA ALA A 52 -2.92 -4.01 9.20
C ALA A 52 -3.06 -5.22 10.12
N ARG A 53 -3.85 -5.04 11.17
CA ARG A 53 -4.22 -6.08 12.13
C ARG A 53 -5.72 -6.25 12.13
N CYS A 54 -6.19 -7.49 12.11
CA CYS A 54 -7.61 -7.80 12.26
C CYS A 54 -8.06 -7.40 13.66
N ARG A 55 -9.15 -6.64 13.76
CA ARG A 55 -9.70 -6.20 15.05
C ARG A 55 -10.34 -7.33 15.86
N GLN A 56 -10.60 -8.47 15.23
CA GLN A 56 -11.31 -9.60 15.86
C GLN A 56 -10.36 -10.72 16.29
N CYS A 57 -9.58 -11.29 15.37
CA CYS A 57 -8.66 -12.39 15.69
C CYS A 57 -7.21 -11.94 15.88
N GLY A 58 -6.89 -10.66 15.65
CA GLY A 58 -5.54 -10.14 15.78
C GLY A 58 -4.56 -10.54 14.66
N ALA A 59 -4.99 -11.29 13.64
CA ALA A 59 -4.16 -11.68 12.50
C ALA A 59 -3.61 -10.47 11.74
N ARG A 60 -2.39 -10.57 11.22
CA ARG A 60 -1.72 -9.50 10.48
C ARG A 60 -1.81 -9.76 8.97
N ALA A 61 -1.97 -8.69 8.20
CA ALA A 61 -1.88 -8.72 6.75
C ALA A 61 -1.11 -7.48 6.30
N SER A 62 -0.37 -7.63 5.19
CA SER A 62 0.46 -6.57 4.64
C SER A 62 0.26 -6.49 3.13
N TRP A 63 0.27 -5.27 2.62
CA TRP A 63 0.15 -4.98 1.19
C TRP A 63 1.20 -3.95 0.79
N ALA A 64 1.76 -4.13 -0.40
CA ALA A 64 2.66 -3.19 -1.03
C ALA A 64 1.93 -2.47 -2.17
N PHE A 65 2.03 -1.15 -2.20
CA PHE A 65 1.44 -0.30 -3.23
C PHE A 65 2.55 0.41 -4.00
N ASP A 66 2.53 0.34 -5.33
CA ASP A 66 3.48 1.08 -6.16
C ASP A 66 2.99 2.52 -6.32
N VAL A 67 3.68 3.45 -5.64
CA VAL A 67 3.40 4.88 -5.62
C VAL A 67 4.42 5.66 -6.46
N THR A 68 5.22 4.99 -7.28
CA THR A 68 6.33 5.59 -8.05
C THR A 68 5.89 6.79 -8.90
N GLU A 69 4.71 6.71 -9.52
CA GLU A 69 4.17 7.79 -10.35
C GLU A 69 3.96 9.10 -9.56
N ARG A 70 3.70 9.03 -8.24
CA ARG A 70 3.55 10.22 -7.39
C ARG A 70 4.87 10.95 -7.16
N PHE A 71 5.99 10.23 -7.27
CA PHE A 71 7.34 10.77 -7.07
C PHE A 71 8.03 11.13 -8.39
N ARG A 72 7.39 10.88 -9.55
CA ARG A 72 7.94 11.36 -10.80
C ARG A 72 7.89 12.89 -10.84
N PRO A 73 9.01 13.56 -11.19
CA PRO A 73 8.99 14.99 -11.41
C PRO A 73 7.98 15.29 -12.52
N ARG A 74 7.03 16.20 -12.24
CA ARG A 74 6.13 16.69 -13.29
C ARG A 74 6.98 17.49 -14.29
N PRO A 75 6.80 17.30 -15.60
CA PRO A 75 7.41 18.19 -16.56
C PRO A 75 6.99 19.61 -16.22
N HIS A 76 7.97 20.49 -16.04
CA HIS A 76 7.75 21.91 -15.89
C HIS A 76 7.00 22.35 -17.15
N HIS A 77 5.75 22.80 -17.01
CA HIS A 77 5.12 23.53 -18.09
C HIS A 77 5.96 24.80 -18.28
N ALA A 78 6.82 24.81 -19.30
CA ALA A 78 7.42 26.04 -19.79
C ALA A 78 6.27 26.97 -20.16
N ALA A 79 6.20 28.10 -19.47
CA ALA A 79 5.26 29.18 -19.71
C ALA A 79 5.48 29.82 -21.09
#